data_AF-A0A067MVZ0-F1
#
_entry.id   AF-A0A067MVZ0-F1
#
_cell.length_a   1.000
_cell.length_b   1.000
_cell.length_c   1.000
_cell.angle_alpha   90.00
_cell.angle_beta   90.00
_cell.angle_gamma   90.00
#
_symmetry.space_group_name_H-M   'P 1'
#
loop_
_entity.id
_entity.type
_entity.pdbx_description
1 polymer ?
#
loop_
_entity_poly.entity_id
_entity_poly.type
_entity_poly.pdbx_seq_one_letter_code
_entity_poly.pdbx_strand_id
1 'polypeptide(L)'
;MGFAAPQTPEEDHRFWRKFEILDQAVRKVTGSLPSAFAEPRYEAATLHVAVETQKLNRVTIAPHFLAYHARILLHWELAQAGDVKSHDTCIETSRKVVQLVRKVVEQDIGHIIPFLVLGWVRVFRVLTCEHSRLVIAGDTERAQLIIPELRVLSRAFKGQAKYNALAGMLLSRLKQKYPLLRDELGIF
;
A
#
# COMPACT_ATOMS: atom_id res chain seq x y z
N MET A 1 -33.53 29.20 24.61
CA MET A 1 -32.18 29.55 24.14
C MET A 1 -31.66 28.37 23.34
N GLY A 2 -31.54 28.51 22.01
CA GLY A 2 -31.01 27.45 21.14
C GLY A 2 -29.48 27.55 21.09
N PHE A 3 -28.80 26.45 21.39
CA PHE A 3 -27.34 26.36 21.20
C PHE A 3 -27.06 26.40 19.70
N ALA A 4 -26.44 27.48 19.23
CA ALA A 4 -25.85 27.51 17.90
C ALA A 4 -24.72 26.48 17.88
N ALA A 5 -24.82 25.51 16.96
CA ALA A 5 -23.75 24.57 16.72
C ALA A 5 -22.47 25.35 16.36
N PRO A 6 -21.28 24.97 16.88
CA PRO A 6 -20.03 25.62 16.52
C PRO A 6 -19.88 25.58 15.00
N GLN A 7 -19.80 26.74 14.35
CA GLN A 7 -19.50 26.78 12.93
C GLN A 7 -18.12 26.17 12.74
N THR A 8 -18.03 25.18 11.85
CA THR A 8 -16.77 24.56 11.49
C THR A 8 -15.84 25.65 10.94
N PRO A 9 -14.62 25.80 11.46
CA PRO A 9 -13.69 26.83 10.99
C PRO A 9 -13.52 26.78 9.47
N GLU A 10 -13.43 27.93 8.80
CA GLU A 10 -13.26 28.02 7.34
C GLU A 10 -12.03 27.23 6.84
N GLU A 11 -11.02 27.09 7.70
CA GLU A 11 -9.81 26.29 7.45
C GLU A 11 -10.11 24.80 7.27
N ASP A 12 -11.06 24.25 8.04
CA ASP A 12 -11.48 22.85 7.92
C ASP A 12 -12.17 22.61 6.57
N HIS A 13 -13.03 23.53 6.13
CA HIS A 13 -13.67 23.44 4.82
C HIS A 13 -12.65 23.47 3.67
N ARG A 14 -11.61 24.30 3.77
CA ARG A 14 -10.55 24.37 2.76
C ARG A 14 -9.72 23.09 2.73
N PHE A 15 -9.40 22.52 3.90
CA PHE A 15 -8.71 21.24 4.00
C PHE A 15 -9.51 20.12 3.32
N TRP A 16 -10.79 19.95 3.70
CA TRP A 16 -11.63 18.88 3.17
C TRP A 16 -11.83 18.99 1.66
N ARG A 17 -12.07 20.20 1.14
CA ARG A 17 -12.14 20.41 -0.31
C ARG A 17 -10.85 20.00 -1.02
N LYS A 18 -9.67 20.38 -0.50
CA LYS A 18 -8.38 19.99 -1.09
C LYS A 18 -8.17 18.47 -1.03
N PHE A 19 -8.51 17.86 0.10
CA PHE A 19 -8.43 16.42 0.31
C PHE A 19 -9.27 15.67 -0.73
N GLU A 20 -10.54 16.05 -0.90
CA GLU A 20 -11.45 15.43 -1.87
C GLU A 20 -10.96 15.56 -3.31
N ILE A 21 -10.45 16.74 -3.69
CA ILE A 21 -9.87 16.96 -5.01
C ILE A 21 -8.67 16.03 -5.25
N LEU A 22 -7.78 15.90 -4.26
CA LEU A 22 -6.60 15.03 -4.36
C LEU A 22 -6.98 13.55 -4.41
N ASP A 23 -7.91 13.10 -3.55
CA ASP A 23 -8.39 11.71 -3.56
C ASP A 23 -9.05 11.38 -4.90
N GLN A 24 -9.89 12.29 -5.43
CA GLN A 24 -10.50 12.11 -6.74
C GLN A 24 -9.47 12.06 -7.87
N ALA A 25 -8.44 12.92 -7.83
CA ALA A 25 -7.36 12.90 -8.81
C ALA A 25 -6.59 11.58 -8.77
N VAL A 26 -6.21 11.10 -7.58
CA VAL A 26 -5.52 9.81 -7.41
C VAL A 26 -6.39 8.65 -7.93
N ARG A 27 -7.69 8.65 -7.63
CA ARG A 27 -8.64 7.64 -8.15
C ARG A 27 -8.73 7.65 -9.67
N LYS A 28 -8.86 8.83 -10.29
CA LYS A 28 -8.92 8.98 -11.75
C LYS A 28 -7.65 8.48 -12.41
N VAL A 29 -6.47 8.86 -11.88
CA VAL A 29 -5.18 8.36 -12.38
C VAL A 29 -5.11 6.85 -12.23
N THR A 30 -5.42 6.30 -11.06
CA THR A 30 -5.41 4.85 -10.82
C THR A 30 -6.33 4.11 -11.81
N GLY A 31 -7.53 4.63 -12.04
CA GLY A 31 -8.52 4.04 -12.96
C GLY A 31 -8.17 4.18 -14.44
N SER A 32 -7.31 5.12 -14.81
CA SER A 32 -6.84 5.28 -16.19
C SER A 32 -5.55 4.51 -16.49
N LEU A 33 -4.91 3.89 -15.49
CA LEU A 33 -3.72 3.08 -15.71
C LEU A 33 -4.09 1.81 -16.47
N PRO A 34 -3.29 1.41 -17.49
CA PRO A 34 -3.43 0.10 -18.09
C PRO A 34 -3.18 -0.99 -17.04
N SER A 35 -3.74 -2.18 -17.24
CA SER A 35 -3.54 -3.31 -16.31
C SER A 35 -2.04 -3.55 -16.03
N ALA A 36 -1.70 -3.83 -14.76
CA ALA A 36 -0.34 -4.21 -14.37
C ALA A 36 0.14 -5.52 -15.05
N PHE A 37 -0.80 -6.24 -15.67
CA PHE A 37 -0.63 -7.53 -16.35
C PHE A 37 -0.74 -7.41 -17.88
N ALA A 38 -0.95 -6.19 -18.39
CA ALA A 38 -1.01 -5.95 -19.83
C ALA A 38 0.37 -6.11 -20.47
N GLU A 39 0.44 -6.83 -21.59
CA GLU A 39 1.66 -6.91 -22.39
C GLU A 39 2.08 -5.52 -22.91
N PRO A 40 3.37 -5.17 -22.86
CA PRO A 40 3.87 -4.00 -23.55
C PRO A 40 3.87 -4.29 -25.05
N ARG A 41 2.87 -3.81 -25.79
CA ARG A 41 2.84 -3.88 -27.25
C ARG A 41 3.08 -2.49 -27.84
N TYR A 42 4.13 -2.35 -28.64
CA TYR A 42 4.57 -1.12 -29.30
C TYR A 42 3.96 -0.94 -30.72
N GLU A 43 2.82 -1.57 -31.01
CA GLU A 43 2.19 -1.50 -32.34
C GLU A 43 1.02 -0.52 -32.34
N ALA A 44 1.17 0.57 -33.11
CA ALA A 44 0.28 1.72 -33.11
C ALA A 44 -1.07 1.52 -33.85
N ALA A 45 -1.37 0.33 -34.40
CA ALA A 45 -2.44 0.19 -35.40
C ALA A 45 -3.37 -1.03 -35.25
N THR A 46 -3.22 -1.90 -34.25
CA THR A 46 -4.02 -3.12 -34.13
C THR A 46 -5.10 -3.01 -33.04
N LEU A 47 -6.30 -3.52 -33.36
CA LEU A 47 -7.50 -3.50 -32.51
C LEU A 47 -7.16 -3.99 -31.08
N HIS A 48 -7.54 -3.21 -30.07
CA HIS A 48 -7.09 -3.33 -28.69
C HIS A 48 -7.72 -4.52 -27.96
N VAL A 49 -7.28 -5.74 -28.27
CA VAL A 49 -7.57 -6.92 -27.44
C VAL A 49 -6.45 -7.07 -26.45
N ALA A 50 -6.66 -6.57 -25.22
CA ALA A 50 -5.73 -6.77 -24.12
C ALA A 50 -5.67 -8.26 -23.78
N VAL A 51 -4.64 -8.95 -24.26
CA VAL A 51 -4.31 -10.29 -23.79
C VAL A 51 -3.69 -10.12 -22.41
N GLU A 52 -4.47 -10.36 -21.35
CA GLU A 52 -3.94 -10.39 -19.99
C GLU A 52 -2.96 -11.56 -19.86
N THR A 53 -1.70 -11.24 -19.64
CA THR A 53 -0.71 -12.27 -19.30
C THR A 53 -0.62 -12.42 -17.80
N GLN A 54 -0.35 -13.63 -17.31
CA GLN A 54 -0.04 -13.81 -15.88
C GLN A 54 1.31 -13.17 -15.48
N LYS A 55 2.06 -12.62 -16.44
CA LYS A 55 3.35 -11.96 -16.23
C LYS A 55 3.15 -10.49 -15.91
N LEU A 56 3.90 -10.02 -14.94
CA LEU A 56 3.79 -8.66 -14.45
C LEU A 56 4.67 -7.75 -15.29
N ASN A 57 4.08 -6.69 -15.82
CA ASN A 57 4.80 -5.77 -16.69
C ASN A 57 5.60 -4.78 -15.84
N ARG A 58 6.94 -4.86 -15.93
CA ARG A 58 7.88 -4.06 -15.15
C ARG A 58 7.75 -2.55 -15.39
N VAL A 59 7.19 -2.14 -16.52
CA VAL A 59 6.98 -0.72 -16.85
C VAL A 59 5.68 -0.21 -16.25
N THR A 60 4.59 -1.00 -16.36
CA THR A 60 3.27 -0.56 -15.86
C THR A 60 3.11 -0.76 -14.36
N ILE A 61 3.92 -1.62 -13.72
CA ILE A 61 3.86 -1.83 -12.26
C ILE A 61 4.17 -0.54 -11.47
N ALA A 62 5.16 0.24 -11.90
CA ALA A 62 5.62 1.40 -11.17
C ALA A 62 4.52 2.45 -10.93
N PRO A 63 3.75 2.89 -11.95
CA PRO A 63 2.67 3.84 -11.73
C PRO A 63 1.55 3.29 -10.83
N HIS A 64 1.26 1.98 -10.85
CA HIS A 64 0.31 1.37 -9.91
C HIS A 64 0.77 1.51 -8.46
N PHE A 65 2.05 1.18 -8.19
CA PHE A 65 2.60 1.36 -6.84
C PHE A 65 2.61 2.82 -6.41
N LEU A 66 2.95 3.75 -7.30
CA LEU A 66 2.94 5.19 -6.98
C LEU A 66 1.53 5.69 -6.64
N ALA A 67 0.53 5.28 -7.41
CA ALA A 67 -0.86 5.66 -7.17
C ALA A 67 -1.37 5.11 -5.82
N TYR A 68 -1.10 3.83 -5.52
CA TYR A 68 -1.43 3.25 -4.21
C TYR A 68 -0.66 3.90 -3.07
N HIS A 69 0.62 4.22 -3.27
CA HIS A 69 1.44 4.93 -2.29
C HIS A 69 0.85 6.31 -1.97
N ALA A 70 0.47 7.07 -2.99
CA ALA A 70 -0.16 8.38 -2.83
C ALA A 70 -1.49 8.28 -2.07
N ARG A 71 -2.30 7.25 -2.37
CA ARG A 71 -3.57 7.02 -1.68
C ARG A 71 -3.37 6.70 -0.20
N ILE A 72 -2.44 5.81 0.15
CA ILE A 72 -2.11 5.53 1.55
C ILE A 72 -1.63 6.80 2.24
N LEU A 73 -0.75 7.57 1.59
CA LEU A 73 -0.24 8.83 2.12
C LEU A 73 -1.34 9.82 2.47
N LEU A 74 -2.30 9.98 1.57
CA LEU A 74 -3.40 10.92 1.74
C LEU A 74 -4.29 10.53 2.92
N HIS A 75 -4.60 9.24 3.08
CA HIS A 75 -5.51 8.75 4.11
C HIS A 75 -4.85 8.40 5.46
N TRP A 76 -3.53 8.30 5.52
CA TRP A 76 -2.82 7.74 6.67
C TRP A 76 -3.08 8.50 7.98
N GLU A 77 -2.92 9.81 7.99
CA GLU A 77 -3.08 10.61 9.22
C GLU A 77 -4.54 10.61 9.71
N LEU A 78 -5.50 10.67 8.79
CA LEU A 78 -6.93 10.56 9.12
C LEU A 78 -7.28 9.18 9.68
N ALA A 79 -6.71 8.12 9.10
CA ALA A 79 -6.87 6.76 9.62
C ALA A 79 -6.32 6.62 11.05
N GLN A 80 -5.16 7.24 11.34
CA GLN A 80 -4.60 7.28 12.69
C GLN A 80 -5.44 8.12 13.67
N ALA A 81 -6.12 9.15 13.18
CA ALA A 81 -7.06 9.97 13.95
C ALA A 81 -8.42 9.29 14.19
N GLY A 82 -8.64 8.07 13.68
CA GLY A 82 -9.86 7.30 13.90
C GLY A 82 -10.92 7.45 12.80
N ASP A 83 -10.61 8.09 11.67
CA ASP A 83 -11.53 8.12 10.53
C ASP A 83 -11.64 6.73 9.89
N VAL A 84 -12.81 6.10 10.07
CA VAL A 84 -13.10 4.73 9.62
C VAL A 84 -12.93 4.59 8.10
N LYS A 85 -13.41 5.56 7.32
CA LYS A 85 -13.33 5.52 5.86
C LYS A 85 -11.88 5.54 5.36
N SER A 86 -11.04 6.39 5.95
CA SER A 86 -9.61 6.47 5.63
C SER A 86 -8.85 5.24 6.09
N HIS A 87 -9.23 4.68 7.24
CA HIS A 87 -8.69 3.41 7.73
C HIS A 87 -8.98 2.28 6.74
N ASP A 88 -10.25 2.05 6.38
CA ASP A 88 -10.66 1.02 5.42
C ASP A 88 -9.96 1.22 4.07
N THR A 89 -9.85 2.47 3.62
CA THR A 89 -9.15 2.82 2.39
C THR A 89 -7.66 2.45 2.43
N CYS A 90 -6.98 2.67 3.56
CA CYS A 90 -5.58 2.29 3.74
C CYS A 90 -5.41 0.76 3.73
N ILE A 91 -6.30 0.01 4.38
CA ILE A 91 -6.27 -1.45 4.41
C ILE A 91 -6.53 -2.04 3.02
N GLU A 92 -7.59 -1.60 2.35
CA GLU A 92 -7.93 -2.05 1.00
C GLU A 92 -6.77 -1.78 0.02
N THR A 93 -6.21 -0.56 0.06
CA THR A 93 -5.08 -0.18 -0.79
C THR A 93 -3.84 -1.02 -0.47
N SER A 94 -3.57 -1.27 0.81
CA SER A 94 -2.45 -2.11 1.26
C SER A 94 -2.56 -3.53 0.71
N ARG A 95 -3.76 -4.13 0.74
CA ARG A 95 -4.01 -5.46 0.18
C ARG A 95 -3.74 -5.54 -1.32
N LYS A 96 -4.17 -4.53 -2.09
CA LYS A 96 -3.87 -4.44 -3.53
C LYS A 96 -2.37 -4.37 -3.78
N VAL A 97 -1.64 -3.58 -2.97
CA VAL A 97 -0.17 -3.54 -3.06
C VAL A 97 0.46 -4.90 -2.73
N VAL A 98 0.01 -5.58 -1.67
CA VAL A 98 0.51 -6.92 -1.30
C VAL A 98 0.32 -7.93 -2.44
N GLN A 99 -0.80 -7.88 -3.17
CA GLN A 99 -1.03 -8.74 -4.33
C GLN A 99 0.01 -8.48 -5.44
N LEU A 100 0.33 -7.22 -5.72
CA LEU A 100 1.38 -6.87 -6.67
C LEU A 100 2.77 -7.32 -6.18
N VAL A 101 3.08 -7.11 -4.90
CA VAL A 101 4.35 -7.54 -4.30
C VAL A 101 4.48 -9.06 -4.34
N ARG A 102 3.40 -9.81 -4.11
CA ARG A 102 3.39 -11.26 -4.21
C ARG A 102 3.82 -11.71 -5.61
N LYS A 103 3.26 -11.11 -6.65
CA LYS A 103 3.61 -11.41 -8.04
C LYS A 103 5.05 -11.04 -8.38
N VAL A 104 5.54 -9.93 -7.84
CA VAL A 104 6.95 -9.54 -7.91
C VAL A 104 7.88 -10.61 -7.35
N VAL A 105 7.53 -11.16 -6.17
CA VAL A 105 8.32 -12.21 -5.51
C VAL A 105 8.23 -13.52 -6.28
N GLU A 106 7.03 -13.93 -6.71
CA GLU A 106 6.78 -15.15 -7.48
C GLU A 106 7.54 -15.17 -8.83
N GLN A 107 7.66 -14.02 -9.48
CA GLN A 107 8.31 -13.90 -10.80
C GLN A 107 9.81 -13.59 -10.72
N ASP A 108 10.38 -13.61 -9.51
CA ASP A 108 11.78 -13.23 -9.22
C ASP A 108 12.22 -12.00 -10.02
N ILE A 109 11.42 -10.93 -9.94
CA ILE A 109 11.78 -9.65 -10.55
C ILE A 109 12.91 -9.06 -9.72
N GLY A 110 14.12 -9.57 -9.95
CA GLY A 110 15.29 -9.45 -9.07
C GLY A 110 15.67 -8.01 -8.73
N HIS A 111 15.41 -7.05 -9.62
CA HIS A 111 15.67 -5.65 -9.35
C HIS A 111 14.43 -4.81 -9.68
N ILE A 112 13.83 -4.25 -8.64
CA ILE A 112 12.73 -3.29 -8.76
C ILE A 112 13.26 -1.91 -8.42
N ILE A 113 12.66 -0.90 -9.03
CA ILE A 113 12.95 0.51 -8.76
C ILE A 113 13.01 0.72 -7.23
N PRO A 114 14.17 1.16 -6.67
CA PRO A 114 14.38 1.33 -5.24
C PRO A 114 13.28 2.13 -4.53
N PHE A 115 12.64 3.06 -5.24
CA PHE A 115 11.52 3.85 -4.73
C PHE A 115 10.32 2.98 -4.29
N LEU A 116 10.07 1.83 -4.91
CA LEU A 116 8.94 0.98 -4.54
C LEU A 116 9.11 0.38 -3.14
N VAL A 117 10.35 0.22 -2.67
CA VAL A 117 10.68 -0.25 -1.31
C VAL A 117 10.10 0.70 -0.25
N LEU A 118 10.08 2.01 -0.51
CA LEU A 118 9.45 2.98 0.41
C LEU A 118 7.93 2.78 0.51
N GLY A 119 7.29 2.39 -0.60
CA GLY A 119 5.88 1.99 -0.58
C GLY A 119 5.63 0.74 0.24
N TRP A 120 6.49 -0.27 0.12
CA TRP A 120 6.38 -1.48 0.92
C TRP A 120 6.49 -1.18 2.41
N VAL A 121 7.36 -0.24 2.80
CA VAL A 121 7.48 0.15 4.22
C VAL A 121 6.18 0.73 4.74
N ARG A 122 5.51 1.59 3.96
CA ARG A 122 4.23 2.18 4.38
C ARG A 122 3.14 1.11 4.51
N VAL A 123 3.02 0.23 3.53
CA VAL A 123 2.07 -0.88 3.55
C VAL A 123 2.33 -1.78 4.75
N PHE A 124 3.61 -2.10 5.01
CA PHE A 124 4.00 -2.88 6.19
C PHE A 124 3.53 -2.21 7.48
N ARG A 125 3.75 -0.88 7.62
CA ARG A 125 3.30 -0.13 8.79
C ARG A 125 1.77 -0.14 8.94
N VAL A 126 1.03 0.07 7.85
CA VAL A 126 -0.44 0.02 7.85
C VAL A 126 -0.93 -1.32 8.38
N LEU A 127 -0.43 -2.42 7.81
CA LEU A 127 -0.82 -3.76 8.19
C LEU A 127 -0.38 -4.13 9.61
N THR A 128 0.81 -3.74 10.04
CA THR A 128 1.24 -3.98 11.41
C THR A 128 0.43 -3.18 12.43
N CYS A 129 0.11 -1.92 12.14
CA CYS A 129 -0.77 -1.13 13.01
C CYS A 129 -2.16 -1.78 13.12
N GLU A 130 -2.70 -2.29 12.02
CA GLU A 130 -3.98 -3.00 12.04
C GLU A 130 -3.91 -4.32 12.79
N HIS A 131 -2.84 -5.10 12.59
CA HIS A 131 -2.60 -6.31 13.37
C HIS A 131 -2.57 -6.01 14.87
N SER A 132 -1.79 -5.00 15.29
CA SER A 132 -1.73 -4.60 16.70
C SER A 132 -3.10 -4.16 17.22
N ARG A 133 -3.87 -3.40 16.44
CA ARG A 133 -5.23 -2.96 16.82
C ARG A 133 -6.15 -4.16 17.04
N LEU A 134 -6.15 -5.13 16.14
CA LEU A 134 -6.97 -6.34 16.24
C LEU A 134 -6.56 -7.22 17.43
N VAL A 135 -5.26 -7.38 17.67
CA VAL A 135 -4.75 -8.08 18.86
C VAL A 135 -5.22 -7.41 20.15
N ILE A 136 -5.10 -6.08 20.24
CA ILE A 136 -5.55 -5.31 21.42
C ILE A 136 -7.07 -5.45 21.61
N ALA A 137 -7.83 -5.50 20.52
CA ALA A 137 -9.28 -5.71 20.55
C ALA A 137 -9.70 -7.17 20.85
N GLY A 138 -8.74 -8.10 20.95
CA GLY A 138 -9.01 -9.53 21.16
C GLY A 138 -9.47 -10.28 19.91
N ASP A 139 -9.49 -9.65 18.75
CA ASP A 139 -9.87 -10.26 17.47
C ASP A 139 -8.65 -10.98 16.84
N THR A 140 -8.28 -12.10 17.45
CA THR A 140 -7.10 -12.89 17.06
C THR A 140 -7.27 -13.51 15.67
N GLU A 141 -8.48 -13.91 15.28
CA GLU A 141 -8.74 -14.50 13.97
C GLU A 141 -8.40 -13.52 12.85
N ARG A 142 -8.91 -12.28 12.91
CA ARG A 142 -8.60 -11.28 11.88
C ARG A 142 -7.14 -10.82 11.95
N ALA A 143 -6.54 -10.76 13.14
CA ALA A 143 -5.13 -10.44 13.27
C ALA A 143 -4.27 -11.46 12.50
N GLN A 144 -4.57 -12.76 12.63
CA GLN A 144 -3.82 -13.82 11.95
C GLN A 144 -3.92 -13.75 10.42
N LEU A 145 -5.01 -13.21 9.86
CA LEU A 145 -5.13 -13.02 8.40
C LEU A 145 -4.11 -12.01 7.83
N ILE A 146 -3.56 -11.12 8.66
CA ILE A 146 -2.57 -10.12 8.25
C ILE A 146 -1.16 -10.70 8.17
N ILE A 147 -0.87 -11.75 8.96
CA ILE A 147 0.48 -12.34 9.04
C ILE A 147 0.99 -12.84 7.67
N PRO A 148 0.21 -13.56 6.84
CA PRO A 148 0.65 -13.94 5.50
C PRO A 148 1.01 -12.74 4.60
N GLU A 149 0.29 -11.62 4.72
CA GLU A 149 0.55 -10.40 3.96
C GLU A 149 1.89 -9.77 4.37
N LEU A 150 2.15 -9.70 5.69
CA LEU A 150 3.42 -9.22 6.23
C LEU A 150 4.61 -10.12 5.83
N ARG A 151 4.41 -11.45 5.76
CA ARG A 151 5.43 -12.39 5.26
C ARG A 151 5.77 -12.15 3.79
N VAL A 152 4.79 -11.83 2.94
CA VAL A 152 5.03 -11.49 1.53
C VAL A 152 5.92 -10.25 1.42
N LEU A 153 5.58 -9.18 2.13
CA LEU A 153 6.38 -7.95 2.14
C LEU A 153 7.80 -8.21 2.66
N SER A 154 7.92 -9.00 3.73
CA SER A 154 9.21 -9.37 4.31
C SER A 154 10.10 -10.13 3.35
N ARG A 155 9.55 -11.11 2.62
CA ARG A 155 10.28 -11.82 1.55
C ARG A 155 10.72 -10.86 0.46
N ALA A 156 9.87 -9.92 0.07
CA ALA A 156 10.21 -8.91 -0.92
C ALA A 156 11.37 -8.01 -0.46
N PHE A 157 11.36 -7.56 0.80
CA PHE A 157 12.48 -6.80 1.38
C PHE A 157 13.77 -7.61 1.40
N LYS A 158 13.72 -8.87 1.84
CA LYS A 158 14.89 -9.77 1.86
C LYS A 158 15.43 -10.02 0.45
N GLY A 159 14.55 -10.17 -0.54
CA GLY A 159 14.91 -10.27 -1.95
C GLY A 159 15.61 -9.02 -2.46
N GLN A 160 15.05 -7.84 -2.19
CA GLN A 160 15.63 -6.55 -2.59
C GLN A 160 16.93 -6.22 -1.84
N ALA A 161 17.09 -6.67 -0.60
CA ALA A 161 18.30 -6.44 0.19
C ALA A 161 19.56 -7.04 -0.47
N LYS A 162 19.41 -8.04 -1.35
CA LYS A 162 20.53 -8.58 -2.16
C LYS A 162 21.10 -7.56 -3.14
N TYR A 163 20.30 -6.58 -3.57
CA TYR A 163 20.65 -5.61 -4.60
C TYR A 163 20.71 -4.17 -4.08
N ASN A 164 20.04 -3.91 -2.96
CA ASN A 164 19.89 -2.58 -2.39
C ASN A 164 19.97 -2.62 -0.86
N ALA A 165 21.08 -2.13 -0.30
CA ALA A 165 21.32 -2.07 1.14
C ALA A 165 20.22 -1.29 1.91
N LEU A 166 19.55 -0.33 1.25
CA LEU A 166 18.44 0.41 1.84
C LEU A 166 17.28 -0.51 2.25
N ALA A 167 16.98 -1.55 1.45
CA ALA A 167 15.89 -2.48 1.76
C ALA A 167 16.18 -3.28 3.05
N GLY A 168 17.43 -3.74 3.22
CA GLY A 168 17.87 -4.40 4.45
C GLY A 168 17.78 -3.48 5.67
N MET A 169 18.29 -2.24 5.55
CA MET A 169 18.22 -1.23 6.62
C MET A 169 16.76 -0.93 7.02
N LEU A 170 15.86 -0.78 6.05
CA LEU A 170 14.45 -0.49 6.32
C LEU A 170 13.76 -1.66 7.02
N LEU A 171 14.04 -2.91 6.63
CA LEU A 171 13.51 -4.09 7.30
C LEU A 171 14.00 -4.18 8.76
N SER A 172 15.28 -3.92 9.01
CA SER A 172 15.83 -3.87 10.37
C SER A 172 15.15 -2.80 11.23
N ARG A 173 14.87 -1.61 10.67
CA ARG A 173 14.12 -0.55 11.37
C ARG A 173 12.69 -0.97 11.68
N LEU A 174 12.02 -1.69 10.77
CA LEU A 174 10.69 -2.26 11.02
C LEU A 174 10.73 -3.29 12.17
N LYS A 175 11.73 -4.17 12.21
CA LYS A 175 11.95 -5.14 13.29
C LYS A 175 12.11 -4.49 14.66
N GLN A 176 12.84 -3.37 14.69
CA GLN A 176 13.04 -2.60 15.92
C GLN A 176 11.72 -1.97 16.40
N LYS A 177 10.97 -1.37 15.47
CA LYS A 177 9.72 -0.66 15.77
C LYS A 177 8.56 -1.56 16.21
N TYR A 178 8.50 -2.80 15.71
CA TYR A 178 7.34 -3.67 15.90
C TYR A 178 7.72 -4.96 16.64
N PRO A 179 7.89 -4.91 17.98
CA PRO A 179 8.34 -6.04 18.77
C PRO A 179 7.35 -7.21 18.78
N LEU A 180 6.05 -6.95 18.69
CA LEU A 180 4.98 -7.98 18.67
C LEU A 180 5.11 -8.96 17.50
N LEU A 181 5.82 -8.59 16.44
CA LEU A 181 6.02 -9.42 15.25
C LEU A 181 7.40 -10.10 15.23
N ARG A 182 8.21 -9.98 16.29
CA ARG A 182 9.56 -10.58 16.34
C ARG A 182 9.51 -12.10 16.45
N ASP A 183 8.52 -12.60 17.19
CA ASP A 183 8.37 -14.03 17.44
C ASP A 183 7.58 -14.73 16.31
N GLU A 184 7.01 -13.94 15.40
CA GLU A 184 6.28 -14.43 14.23
C GLU A 184 7.24 -14.95 13.16
N LEU A 185 7.21 -16.27 12.96
CA LEU A 185 8.07 -16.96 12.01
C LEU A 185 7.88 -16.42 10.59
N GLY A 186 8.99 -16.06 9.95
CA GLY A 186 9.04 -15.65 8.55
C GLY A 186 8.72 -14.19 8.26
N ILE A 187 8.50 -13.35 9.28
CA ILE A 187 8.40 -11.90 9.13
C ILE A 187 9.83 -11.29 9.11
N PHE A 188 10.54 -11.29 10.24
CA PHE A 188 11.89 -10.71 10.27
C PHE A 188 13.00 -11.70 9.94
#